data_AF-A0A7L5YQF3-F1
#
_entry.id   AF-A0A7L5YQF3-F1
#
_cell.length_a   1.000
_cell.length_b   1.000
_cell.length_c   1.000
_cell.angle_alpha   90.00
_cell.angle_beta   90.00
_cell.angle_gamma   90.00
#
_symmetry.space_group_name_H-M   'P 1'
#
loop_
_entity.id
_entity.type
_entity.pdbx_description
1 polymer ?
#
loop_
_entity_poly.entity_id
_entity_poly.type
_entity_poly.pdbx_seq_one_letter_code
_entity_poly.pdbx_strand_id
1 'polypeptide(L)'
;MRVAANNATIAGFTITRSGNNTVDWNNSGLKSAGIATQGAVTGMTVRDNILTGNRTAIDINNSSGHTIRNNDITFNRTGLLFRNQTDNLTVVENKITNNWTMGILFLDASGGTNSPVQTALNSVFSNNNLSGNWYGQIVDRQSGGSLPTPGTTNLKNFSGNWYGSTAPVVSIANSAEPGYAAQIPVAYGGSATPPGGQPDILGRVGQFRLHTVSQRRDRHRCRDNYGSRNQRLPGRLLDPVGHAARRPE
;
A
#
# COMPACT_ATOMS: atom_id res chain seq x y z
N MET A 1 -16.46 3.80 -6.63
CA MET A 1 -16.94 5.10 -6.13
C MET A 1 -16.06 6.21 -6.68
N ARG A 2 -16.61 7.41 -6.96
CA ARG A 2 -15.82 8.59 -7.34
C ARG A 2 -15.97 9.67 -6.27
N VAL A 3 -14.85 10.20 -5.79
CA VAL A 3 -14.79 11.23 -4.75
C VAL A 3 -14.55 12.58 -5.41
N ALA A 4 -15.46 13.52 -5.16
CA ALA A 4 -15.44 14.88 -5.72
C ALA A 4 -15.43 15.99 -4.64
N ALA A 5 -15.50 15.61 -3.35
CA ALA A 5 -15.50 16.54 -2.23
C ALA A 5 -14.15 16.52 -1.51
N ASN A 6 -13.68 17.71 -1.10
CA ASN A 6 -12.51 17.85 -0.24
C ASN A 6 -12.77 17.27 1.15
N ASN A 7 -11.71 16.82 1.82
CA ASN A 7 -11.74 16.31 3.21
C ASN A 7 -12.66 15.09 3.43
N ALA A 8 -13.11 14.43 2.37
CA ALA A 8 -13.99 13.26 2.45
C ALA A 8 -13.29 12.08 3.16
N THR A 9 -13.95 11.50 4.16
CA THR A 9 -13.47 10.29 4.85
C THR A 9 -14.24 9.07 4.37
N ILE A 10 -13.53 7.99 4.03
CA ILE A 10 -14.07 6.69 3.62
C ILE A 10 -13.50 5.66 4.59
N ALA A 11 -14.35 5.08 5.44
CA ALA A 11 -13.89 4.16 6.48
C ALA A 11 -14.91 3.09 6.88
N GLY A 12 -14.40 1.90 7.25
CA GLY A 12 -15.20 0.78 7.76
C GLY A 12 -15.91 -0.05 6.68
N PHE A 13 -15.55 0.09 5.40
CA PHE A 13 -16.21 -0.60 4.29
C PHE A 13 -15.42 -1.79 3.75
N THR A 14 -16.14 -2.80 3.25
CA THR A 14 -15.61 -3.72 2.24
C THR A 14 -15.99 -3.21 0.85
N ILE A 15 -15.00 -2.83 0.04
CA ILE A 15 -15.18 -2.22 -1.28
C ILE A 15 -14.73 -3.21 -2.35
N THR A 16 -15.67 -3.63 -3.18
CA THR A 16 -15.44 -4.57 -4.28
C THR A 16 -16.17 -4.14 -5.56
N ARG A 17 -15.98 -4.91 -6.64
CA ARG A 17 -16.53 -4.69 -7.98
C ARG A 17 -17.31 -5.93 -8.43
N SER A 18 -18.47 -5.71 -9.04
CA SER A 18 -19.20 -6.74 -9.81
C SER A 18 -18.51 -7.06 -11.14
N GLY A 19 -18.78 -8.23 -11.71
CA GLY A 19 -18.20 -8.62 -13.01
C GLY A 19 -16.73 -9.05 -12.92
N ASN A 20 -16.42 -9.80 -11.86
CA ASN A 20 -15.22 -10.62 -11.73
C ASN A 20 -15.53 -12.05 -12.22
N ASN A 21 -15.77 -12.15 -13.52
CA ASN A 21 -16.03 -13.40 -14.24
C ASN A 21 -15.52 -13.24 -15.68
N THR A 22 -15.44 -14.34 -16.43
CA THR A 22 -14.88 -14.35 -17.79
C THR A 22 -15.68 -13.56 -18.82
N VAL A 23 -16.97 -13.34 -18.61
CA VAL A 23 -17.87 -12.59 -19.53
C VAL A 23 -17.73 -11.08 -19.31
N ASP A 24 -17.81 -10.64 -18.06
CA ASP A 24 -17.82 -9.22 -17.67
C ASP A 24 -16.43 -8.59 -17.56
N TRP A 25 -15.35 -9.36 -17.69
CA TRP A 25 -13.98 -8.88 -17.46
C TRP A 25 -13.62 -7.64 -18.27
N ASN A 26 -14.10 -7.61 -19.53
CA ASN A 26 -13.88 -6.53 -20.50
C ASN A 26 -15.07 -5.56 -20.61
N ASN A 27 -16.14 -5.74 -19.80
CA ASN A 27 -17.34 -4.91 -19.85
C ASN A 27 -17.03 -3.46 -19.42
N SER A 28 -17.15 -2.53 -20.38
CA SER A 28 -16.84 -1.11 -20.22
C SER A 28 -17.85 -0.33 -19.38
N GLY A 29 -19.06 -0.87 -19.16
CA GLY A 29 -20.07 -0.28 -18.28
C GLY A 29 -19.73 -0.43 -16.79
N LEU A 30 -18.86 -1.37 -16.44
CA LEU A 30 -18.45 -1.64 -15.06
C LEU A 30 -17.34 -0.70 -14.59
N LYS A 31 -17.37 -0.32 -13.32
CA LYS A 31 -16.40 0.63 -12.75
C LYS A 31 -14.96 0.08 -12.83
N SER A 32 -14.02 0.97 -13.16
CA SER A 32 -12.60 0.68 -13.28
C SER A 32 -11.84 0.70 -11.95
N ALA A 33 -12.40 1.33 -10.91
CA ALA A 33 -11.78 1.42 -9.59
C ALA A 33 -12.80 1.37 -8.44
N GLY A 34 -12.37 0.84 -7.29
CA GLY A 34 -13.13 0.81 -6.04
C GLY A 34 -13.33 2.22 -5.47
N ILE A 35 -12.25 2.99 -5.35
CA ILE A 35 -12.24 4.43 -5.06
C ILE A 35 -11.47 5.14 -6.18
N ALA A 36 -12.00 6.27 -6.67
CA ALA A 36 -11.31 7.12 -7.63
C ALA A 36 -11.44 8.60 -7.26
N THR A 37 -10.36 9.37 -7.36
CA THR A 37 -10.39 10.85 -7.24
C THR A 37 -9.48 11.49 -8.29
N GLN A 38 -9.80 12.73 -8.69
CA GLN A 38 -8.99 13.47 -9.67
C GLN A 38 -9.15 14.98 -9.56
N GLY A 39 -8.14 15.71 -10.05
CA GLY A 39 -8.17 17.17 -10.15
C GLY A 39 -7.98 17.85 -8.80
N ALA A 40 -8.63 19.00 -8.60
CA ALA A 40 -8.45 19.84 -7.42
C ALA A 40 -9.05 19.28 -6.10
N VAL A 41 -9.31 17.96 -6.02
CA VAL A 41 -9.76 17.32 -4.78
C VAL A 41 -8.55 17.14 -3.86
N THR A 42 -8.71 17.46 -2.57
CA THR A 42 -7.66 17.31 -1.55
C THR A 42 -8.23 16.88 -0.20
N GLY A 43 -7.37 16.44 0.73
CA GLY A 43 -7.75 16.05 2.09
C GLY A 43 -8.52 14.73 2.24
N MET A 44 -8.83 14.02 1.14
CA MET A 44 -9.46 12.70 1.20
C MET A 44 -8.68 11.75 2.12
N THR A 45 -9.40 11.09 3.05
CA THR A 45 -8.86 10.08 3.96
C THR A 45 -9.55 8.74 3.72
N VAL A 46 -8.79 7.73 3.29
CA VAL A 46 -9.25 6.35 3.13
C VAL A 46 -8.63 5.51 4.23
N ARG A 47 -9.43 5.00 5.17
CA ARG A 47 -8.91 4.26 6.33
C ARG A 47 -9.78 3.12 6.81
N ASP A 48 -9.17 2.09 7.40
CA ASP A 48 -9.89 1.02 8.10
C ASP A 48 -10.92 0.29 7.18
N ASN A 49 -10.57 0.13 5.88
CA ASN A 49 -11.39 -0.56 4.88
C ASN A 49 -10.72 -1.86 4.40
N ILE A 50 -11.52 -2.76 3.85
CA ILE A 50 -11.05 -3.87 3.00
C ILE A 50 -11.35 -3.49 1.55
N LEU A 51 -10.36 -3.46 0.67
CA LEU A 51 -10.55 -3.24 -0.76
C LEU A 51 -10.09 -4.48 -1.52
N THR A 52 -11.02 -5.19 -2.16
CA THR A 52 -10.74 -6.49 -2.78
C THR A 52 -11.56 -6.75 -4.04
N GLY A 53 -11.02 -7.52 -4.98
CA GLY A 53 -11.67 -7.84 -6.25
C GLY A 53 -11.86 -6.63 -7.18
N ASN A 54 -11.14 -5.53 -7.00
CA ASN A 54 -11.27 -4.36 -7.89
C ASN A 54 -10.29 -4.43 -9.07
N ARG A 55 -10.64 -3.81 -10.20
CA ARG A 55 -9.68 -3.60 -11.31
C ARG A 55 -8.57 -2.60 -10.94
N THR A 56 -8.86 -1.69 -10.01
CA THR A 56 -7.91 -0.90 -9.24
C THR A 56 -8.55 -0.62 -7.88
N ALA A 57 -7.87 -0.81 -6.75
CA ALA A 57 -8.49 -0.56 -5.44
C ALA A 57 -8.72 0.96 -5.23
N ILE A 58 -7.66 1.76 -5.40
CA ILE A 58 -7.69 3.23 -5.31
C ILE A 58 -6.94 3.83 -6.51
N ASP A 59 -7.61 4.71 -7.26
CA ASP A 59 -7.08 5.50 -8.38
C ASP A 59 -7.05 6.98 -8.01
N ILE A 60 -5.85 7.58 -7.98
CA ILE A 60 -5.65 9.01 -7.72
C ILE A 60 -4.95 9.61 -8.94
N ASN A 61 -5.58 10.59 -9.58
CA ASN A 61 -5.12 11.13 -10.85
C ASN A 61 -5.08 12.66 -10.85
N ASN A 62 -3.89 13.26 -10.94
CA ASN A 62 -3.71 14.71 -10.92
C ASN A 62 -4.39 15.34 -9.68
N SER A 63 -4.13 14.79 -8.50
CA SER A 63 -4.87 15.01 -7.24
C SER A 63 -3.94 14.71 -6.06
N SER A 64 -3.88 15.61 -5.07
CA SER A 64 -2.77 15.68 -4.10
C SER A 64 -3.27 15.95 -2.66
N GLY A 65 -2.44 15.63 -1.66
CA GLY A 65 -2.76 15.88 -0.25
C GLY A 65 -3.79 14.91 0.33
N HIS A 66 -3.61 13.60 0.10
CA HIS A 66 -4.53 12.56 0.56
C HIS A 66 -3.87 11.60 1.55
N THR A 67 -4.69 11.01 2.44
CA THR A 67 -4.24 9.98 3.40
C THR A 67 -4.87 8.64 3.09
N ILE A 68 -4.06 7.59 2.97
CA ILE A 68 -4.48 6.19 2.83
C ILE A 68 -3.82 5.43 4.00
N ARG A 69 -4.59 5.01 5.01
CA ARG A 69 -4.04 4.39 6.21
C ARG A 69 -4.80 3.17 6.74
N ASN A 70 -4.10 2.16 7.23
CA ASN A 70 -4.71 1.00 7.92
C ASN A 70 -5.83 0.31 7.09
N ASN A 71 -5.63 0.13 5.79
CA ASN A 71 -6.54 -0.64 4.92
C ASN A 71 -5.94 -2.02 4.56
N ASP A 72 -6.79 -3.02 4.34
CA ASP A 72 -6.42 -4.28 3.69
C ASP A 72 -6.79 -4.20 2.19
N ILE A 73 -5.80 -3.89 1.36
CA ILE A 73 -5.89 -3.72 -0.09
C ILE A 73 -5.34 -4.99 -0.73
N THR A 74 -6.23 -5.98 -0.89
CA THR A 74 -5.84 -7.35 -1.23
C THR A 74 -6.65 -7.94 -2.37
N PHE A 75 -6.01 -8.75 -3.23
CA PHE A 75 -6.68 -9.47 -4.31
C PHE A 75 -7.46 -8.55 -5.29
N ASN A 76 -6.90 -7.38 -5.59
CA ASN A 76 -7.30 -6.54 -6.71
C ASN A 76 -6.36 -6.83 -7.90
N ARG A 77 -6.63 -6.25 -9.08
CA ARG A 77 -5.63 -6.22 -10.15
C ARG A 77 -4.48 -5.29 -9.76
N THR A 78 -4.74 -4.00 -9.67
CA THR A 78 -3.83 -3.02 -9.05
C THR A 78 -4.34 -2.65 -7.66
N GLY A 79 -3.47 -2.59 -6.67
CA GLY A 79 -3.79 -2.01 -5.36
C GLY A 79 -3.99 -0.50 -5.48
N LEU A 80 -2.89 0.26 -5.45
CA LEU A 80 -2.89 1.72 -5.61
C LEU A 80 -2.40 2.12 -6.99
N LEU A 81 -3.09 3.06 -7.62
CA LEU A 81 -2.73 3.66 -8.90
C LEU A 81 -2.59 5.18 -8.74
N PHE A 82 -1.39 5.69 -8.95
CA PHE A 82 -1.04 7.11 -8.88
C PHE A 82 -0.71 7.61 -10.27
N ARG A 83 -1.49 8.57 -10.79
CA ARG A 83 -1.39 9.05 -12.17
C ARG A 83 -1.12 10.54 -12.23
N ASN A 84 -0.16 10.94 -13.07
CA ASN A 84 0.27 12.33 -13.20
C ASN A 84 0.69 12.88 -11.82
N GLN A 85 0.41 14.15 -11.53
CA GLN A 85 0.76 14.78 -10.26
C GLN A 85 -0.03 14.21 -9.06
N THR A 86 0.66 13.64 -8.09
CA THR A 86 0.10 12.97 -6.90
C THR A 86 0.97 13.24 -5.67
N ASP A 87 1.15 14.51 -5.35
CA ASP A 87 2.07 14.99 -4.31
C ASP A 87 1.41 15.01 -2.91
N ASN A 88 2.25 15.13 -1.88
CA ASN A 88 1.86 15.28 -0.47
C ASN A 88 0.93 14.14 0.02
N LEU A 89 1.10 12.92 -0.50
CA LEU A 89 0.33 11.75 -0.06
C LEU A 89 0.91 11.16 1.23
N THR A 90 0.04 10.70 2.12
CA THR A 90 0.41 9.89 3.29
C THR A 90 -0.16 8.49 3.12
N VAL A 91 0.67 7.52 2.76
CA VAL A 91 0.29 6.12 2.54
C VAL A 91 1.00 5.26 3.59
N VAL A 92 0.30 4.94 4.69
CA VAL A 92 0.95 4.33 5.86
C VAL A 92 0.13 3.21 6.50
N GLU A 93 0.79 2.24 7.13
CA GLU A 93 0.11 1.19 7.91
C GLU A 93 -0.85 0.30 7.10
N ASN A 94 -0.79 0.30 5.76
CA ASN A 94 -1.66 -0.53 4.92
C ASN A 94 -1.05 -1.91 4.66
N LYS A 95 -1.92 -2.89 4.47
CA LYS A 95 -1.58 -4.19 3.88
C LYS A 95 -1.97 -4.14 2.40
N ILE A 96 -1.01 -4.08 1.50
CA ILE A 96 -1.19 -3.99 0.05
C ILE A 96 -0.60 -5.27 -0.56
N THR A 97 -1.39 -6.35 -0.54
CA THR A 97 -0.87 -7.71 -0.75
C THR A 97 -1.64 -8.51 -1.78
N ASN A 98 -0.99 -9.48 -2.43
CA ASN A 98 -1.66 -10.47 -3.29
C ASN A 98 -2.49 -9.84 -4.43
N ASN A 99 -2.17 -8.62 -4.86
CA ASN A 99 -2.82 -8.01 -6.02
C ASN A 99 -2.22 -8.63 -7.30
N TRP A 100 -3.08 -9.05 -8.23
CA TRP A 100 -2.70 -9.91 -9.34
C TRP A 100 -2.03 -9.19 -10.51
N THR A 101 -1.82 -7.87 -10.41
CA THR A 101 -0.77 -7.18 -11.15
C THR A 101 0.20 -6.46 -10.23
N MET A 102 -0.12 -5.27 -9.69
CA MET A 102 0.83 -4.48 -8.89
C MET A 102 0.25 -4.09 -7.54
N GLY A 103 1.11 -4.01 -6.52
CA GLY A 103 0.75 -3.41 -5.24
C GLY A 103 0.51 -1.91 -5.40
N ILE A 104 1.53 -1.20 -5.90
CA ILE A 104 1.49 0.24 -6.19
C ILE A 104 2.03 0.47 -7.61
N LEU A 105 1.26 1.16 -8.45
CA LEU A 105 1.67 1.63 -9.77
C LEU A 105 1.70 3.16 -9.79
N PHE A 106 2.86 3.73 -10.12
CA PHE A 106 2.98 5.09 -10.60
C PHE A 106 2.96 5.08 -12.13
N LEU A 107 2.13 5.92 -12.75
CA LEU A 107 1.95 5.98 -14.20
C LEU A 107 1.90 7.41 -14.71
N ASP A 108 2.72 7.72 -15.72
CA ASP A 108 2.48 8.90 -16.56
C ASP A 108 1.31 8.60 -17.49
N ALA A 109 0.20 9.33 -17.34
CA ALA A 109 -1.03 9.15 -18.11
C ALA A 109 -1.25 10.27 -19.15
N SER A 110 -0.21 11.06 -19.44
CA SER A 110 -0.24 12.20 -20.39
C SER A 110 -0.16 11.79 -21.87
N GLY A 111 -0.15 10.48 -22.16
CA GLY A 111 0.06 9.96 -23.52
C GLY A 111 1.49 10.09 -24.04
N GLY A 112 2.47 10.36 -23.17
CA GLY A 112 3.88 10.58 -23.53
C GLY A 112 4.25 12.03 -23.82
N THR A 113 3.35 12.98 -23.53
CA THR A 113 3.63 14.42 -23.58
C THR A 113 4.30 14.96 -22.31
N ASN A 114 4.30 14.15 -21.24
CA ASN A 114 4.81 14.45 -19.90
C ASN A 114 4.20 15.73 -19.31
N SER A 115 2.91 15.97 -19.58
CA SER A 115 2.17 17.13 -19.07
C SER A 115 0.79 16.72 -18.51
N PRO A 116 0.63 16.62 -17.18
CA PRO A 116 1.67 16.68 -16.15
C PRO A 116 2.52 15.41 -16.13
N VAL A 117 3.80 15.52 -15.79
CA VAL A 117 4.65 14.34 -15.47
C VAL A 117 4.03 13.60 -14.27
N GLN A 118 4.34 12.31 -14.13
CA GLN A 118 4.01 11.60 -12.89
C GLN A 118 4.90 12.09 -11.72
N THR A 119 4.30 12.70 -10.69
CA THR A 119 5.02 13.09 -9.45
C THR A 119 4.38 12.55 -8.18
N ALA A 120 5.21 12.34 -7.16
CA ALA A 120 4.76 12.09 -5.78
C ALA A 120 5.71 12.76 -4.78
N LEU A 121 5.98 14.05 -5.02
CA LEU A 121 6.82 14.89 -4.17
C LEU A 121 6.21 15.03 -2.77
N ASN A 122 7.07 15.10 -1.75
CA ASN A 122 6.70 15.21 -0.34
C ASN A 122 5.78 14.08 0.17
N SER A 123 5.60 13.01 -0.60
CA SER A 123 4.77 11.86 -0.21
C SER A 123 5.53 10.90 0.69
N VAL A 124 4.84 10.36 1.69
CA VAL A 124 5.36 9.38 2.66
C VAL A 124 4.69 8.03 2.39
N PHE A 125 5.51 7.03 2.05
CA PHE A 125 5.08 5.64 1.92
C PHE A 125 5.85 4.81 2.96
N SER A 126 5.27 4.54 4.13
CA SER A 126 5.99 3.86 5.24
C SER A 126 5.08 2.98 6.11
N ASN A 127 5.67 2.01 6.81
CA ASN A 127 4.96 1.04 7.66
C ASN A 127 3.91 0.21 6.91
N ASN A 128 3.97 0.10 5.58
CA ASN A 128 3.08 -0.76 4.80
C ASN A 128 3.69 -2.16 4.62
N ASN A 129 2.82 -3.16 4.50
CA ASN A 129 3.15 -4.49 3.99
C ASN A 129 2.83 -4.54 2.49
N LEU A 130 3.86 -4.53 1.65
CA LEU A 130 3.79 -4.54 0.18
C LEU A 130 4.31 -5.89 -0.34
N SER A 131 3.57 -6.98 -0.17
CA SER A 131 4.07 -8.33 -0.46
C SER A 131 3.11 -9.21 -1.29
N GLY A 132 3.67 -10.17 -2.02
CA GLY A 132 2.89 -11.13 -2.82
C GLY A 132 2.21 -10.55 -4.07
N ASN A 133 2.51 -9.31 -4.49
CA ASN A 133 1.93 -8.73 -5.70
C ASN A 133 2.64 -9.29 -6.96
N TRP A 134 1.87 -9.65 -7.99
CA TRP A 134 2.32 -10.60 -9.03
C TRP A 134 3.35 -10.05 -10.04
N TYR A 135 3.39 -8.75 -10.27
CA TYR A 135 4.27 -8.09 -11.26
C TYR A 135 5.04 -6.91 -10.65
N GLY A 136 5.15 -6.87 -9.33
CA GLY A 136 5.89 -5.86 -8.56
C GLY A 136 5.10 -5.36 -7.36
N GLN A 137 5.78 -5.19 -6.23
CA GLN A 137 5.22 -4.53 -5.06
C GLN A 137 5.04 -3.03 -5.34
N ILE A 138 6.04 -2.43 -6.00
CA ILE A 138 6.02 -1.06 -6.51
C ILE A 138 6.51 -1.08 -7.96
N VAL A 139 5.81 -0.41 -8.86
CA VAL A 139 6.22 -0.21 -10.26
C VAL A 139 6.10 1.25 -10.66
N ASP A 140 7.16 1.81 -11.24
CA ASP A 140 7.22 3.20 -11.70
C ASP A 140 7.30 3.30 -13.23
N ARG A 141 6.15 3.51 -13.88
CA ARG A 141 6.03 3.58 -15.34
C ARG A 141 5.96 5.03 -15.78
N GLN A 142 7.12 5.67 -15.76
CA GLN A 142 7.31 6.96 -16.41
C GLN A 142 7.84 6.73 -17.83
N SER A 143 7.32 7.49 -18.79
CA SER A 143 7.71 7.48 -20.20
C SER A 143 8.07 8.90 -20.64
N GLY A 144 8.48 9.09 -21.90
CA GLY A 144 8.85 10.40 -22.44
C GLY A 144 10.28 10.88 -22.14
N GLY A 145 10.66 12.01 -22.75
CA GLY A 145 12.04 12.50 -22.80
C GLY A 145 12.46 13.44 -21.65
N SER A 146 11.51 13.93 -20.85
CA SER A 146 11.73 14.94 -19.81
C SER A 146 11.68 14.36 -18.39
N LEU A 147 12.05 13.09 -18.23
CA LEU A 147 12.16 12.48 -16.91
C LEU A 147 13.33 13.11 -16.14
N PRO A 148 13.15 13.50 -14.86
CA PRO A 148 14.25 14.01 -14.06
C PRO A 148 15.42 13.02 -13.95
N THR A 149 16.63 13.56 -13.78
CA THR A 149 17.78 12.73 -13.45
C THR A 149 17.48 11.90 -12.19
N PRO A 150 17.79 10.59 -12.18
CA PRO A 150 17.37 9.72 -11.10
C PRO A 150 17.92 10.17 -9.75
N GLY A 151 17.05 10.27 -8.75
CA GLY A 151 17.42 10.71 -7.40
C GLY A 151 17.64 12.22 -7.22
N THR A 152 17.47 13.07 -8.25
CA THR A 152 17.63 14.53 -8.10
C THR A 152 16.32 15.24 -7.78
N THR A 153 15.23 14.92 -8.49
CA THR A 153 13.87 15.36 -8.16
C THR A 153 12.90 14.18 -8.26
N ASN A 154 11.68 14.35 -7.72
CA ASN A 154 10.66 13.29 -7.62
C ASN A 154 11.08 12.02 -6.84
N LEU A 155 11.98 12.15 -5.86
CA LEU A 155 12.37 11.02 -5.01
C LEU A 155 11.18 10.55 -4.13
N LYS A 156 10.68 9.36 -4.42
CA LYS A 156 9.60 8.67 -3.70
C LYS A 156 10.16 7.96 -2.48
N ASN A 157 9.81 8.43 -1.29
CA ASN A 157 10.33 7.82 -0.07
C ASN A 157 9.50 6.60 0.35
N PHE A 158 10.09 5.42 0.18
CA PHE A 158 9.55 4.12 0.56
C PHE A 158 10.34 3.47 1.72
N SER A 159 11.07 4.27 2.50
CA SER A 159 11.67 3.82 3.77
C SER A 159 10.59 3.34 4.75
N GLY A 160 10.80 2.21 5.39
CA GLY A 160 9.92 1.72 6.45
C GLY A 160 8.89 0.66 6.03
N ASN A 161 8.94 0.12 4.81
CA ASN A 161 8.00 -0.91 4.35
C ASN A 161 8.59 -2.33 4.43
N TRP A 162 7.70 -3.32 4.45
CA TRP A 162 8.02 -4.74 4.28
C TRP A 162 7.61 -5.21 2.88
N TYR A 163 8.49 -5.93 2.18
CA TYR A 163 8.29 -6.35 0.79
C TYR A 163 7.94 -7.83 0.61
N GLY A 164 7.88 -8.59 1.71
CA GLY A 164 7.88 -10.07 1.68
C GLY A 164 9.30 -10.67 1.74
N SER A 165 10.34 -9.84 1.56
CA SER A 165 11.75 -10.20 1.67
C SER A 165 12.52 -9.16 2.49
N THR A 166 13.56 -9.59 3.21
CA THR A 166 14.56 -8.71 3.84
C THR A 166 15.55 -8.12 2.83
N ALA A 167 15.70 -8.77 1.68
CA ALA A 167 16.50 -8.34 0.53
C ALA A 167 15.56 -8.15 -0.68
N PRO A 168 14.85 -7.02 -0.79
CA PRO A 168 13.97 -6.75 -1.92
C PRO A 168 14.78 -6.55 -3.21
N VAL A 169 14.31 -7.13 -4.30
CA VAL A 169 14.99 -7.03 -5.60
C VAL A 169 14.53 -5.77 -6.32
N VAL A 170 15.49 -4.94 -6.76
CA VAL A 170 15.23 -3.71 -7.52
C VAL A 170 15.68 -3.90 -8.97
N SER A 171 14.86 -3.46 -9.92
CA SER A 171 15.20 -3.45 -11.35
C SER A 171 14.85 -2.12 -12.00
N ILE A 172 15.69 -1.69 -12.94
CA ILE A 172 15.42 -0.52 -13.79
C ILE A 172 14.51 -0.84 -14.99
N ALA A 173 14.19 -2.13 -15.20
CA ALA A 173 13.23 -2.57 -16.20
C ALA A 173 11.79 -2.36 -15.69
N ASN A 174 10.86 -2.19 -16.61
CA ASN A 174 9.43 -2.31 -16.32
C ASN A 174 9.02 -3.78 -16.16
N SER A 175 7.89 -4.00 -15.50
CA SER A 175 7.21 -5.29 -15.47
C SER A 175 6.73 -5.71 -16.87
N ALA A 176 6.74 -7.02 -17.13
CA ALA A 176 6.26 -7.60 -18.37
C ALA A 176 4.91 -8.31 -18.14
N GLU A 177 3.83 -7.54 -18.08
CA GLU A 177 2.50 -8.11 -17.89
C GLU A 177 1.86 -8.62 -19.21
N PRO A 178 1.09 -9.73 -19.16
CA PRO A 178 0.22 -10.13 -20.26
C PRO A 178 -0.84 -9.07 -20.58
N GLY A 179 -1.36 -9.09 -21.82
CA GLY A 179 -2.49 -8.27 -22.22
C GLY A 179 -3.73 -8.51 -21.34
N TYR A 180 -4.54 -7.48 -21.12
CA TYR A 180 -5.60 -7.45 -20.09
C TYR A 180 -6.56 -8.65 -20.08
N ALA A 181 -6.90 -9.20 -21.26
CA ALA A 181 -7.78 -10.37 -21.39
C ALA A 181 -7.13 -11.68 -20.87
N ALA A 182 -5.80 -11.77 -20.83
CA ALA A 182 -5.06 -12.90 -20.28
C ALA A 182 -4.78 -12.76 -18.76
N GLN A 183 -5.24 -11.69 -18.11
CA GLN A 183 -5.01 -11.41 -16.69
C GLN A 183 -6.18 -11.82 -15.78
N ILE A 184 -7.05 -12.73 -16.23
CA ILE A 184 -8.16 -13.27 -15.44
C ILE A 184 -7.59 -14.36 -14.50
N PRO A 185 -7.62 -14.20 -13.16
CA PRO A 185 -7.13 -15.23 -12.24
C PRO A 185 -7.99 -16.48 -12.24
N VAL A 186 -7.40 -17.60 -11.82
CA VAL A 186 -8.10 -18.88 -11.60
C VAL A 186 -9.36 -18.73 -10.72
N ALA A 187 -9.31 -17.89 -9.67
CA ALA A 187 -10.46 -17.65 -8.78
C ALA A 187 -11.67 -17.00 -9.46
N TYR A 188 -11.50 -16.42 -10.65
CA TYR A 188 -12.56 -15.80 -11.46
C TYR A 188 -12.76 -16.53 -12.80
N GLY A 189 -12.36 -17.80 -12.88
CA GLY A 189 -12.57 -18.69 -14.02
C GLY A 189 -11.57 -18.52 -15.16
N GLY A 190 -10.49 -17.77 -14.95
CA GLY A 190 -9.40 -17.64 -15.91
C GLY A 190 -8.24 -18.59 -15.68
N SER A 191 -7.11 -18.33 -16.34
CA SER A 191 -5.88 -19.14 -16.25
C SER A 191 -4.69 -18.40 -15.61
N ALA A 192 -4.83 -17.12 -15.27
CA ALA A 192 -3.71 -16.34 -14.77
C ALA A 192 -3.30 -16.77 -13.34
N THR A 193 -2.00 -16.89 -13.15
CA THR A 193 -1.31 -17.23 -11.90
C THR A 193 -0.13 -16.27 -11.68
N PRO A 194 0.45 -16.18 -10.46
CA PRO A 194 1.65 -15.38 -10.26
C PRO A 194 2.79 -15.88 -11.15
N PRO A 195 3.47 -15.02 -11.93
CA PRO A 195 4.50 -15.43 -12.88
C PRO A 195 5.77 -15.95 -12.18
N GLY A 196 6.06 -15.47 -10.97
CA GLY A 196 7.27 -15.80 -10.22
C GLY A 196 8.51 -15.04 -10.73
N GLY A 197 9.50 -14.88 -9.84
CA GLY A 197 10.79 -14.26 -10.19
C GLY A 197 10.75 -12.77 -10.55
N GLN A 198 9.60 -12.10 -10.47
CA GLN A 198 9.53 -10.65 -10.66
C GLN A 198 10.30 -9.92 -9.55
N PRO A 199 11.04 -8.84 -9.86
CA PRO A 199 11.57 -7.93 -8.85
C PRO A 199 10.47 -7.35 -7.95
N ASP A 200 10.82 -6.92 -6.75
CA ASP A 200 9.88 -6.26 -5.85
C ASP A 200 9.58 -4.83 -6.29
N ILE A 201 10.61 -4.16 -6.82
CA ILE A 201 10.59 -2.74 -7.14
C ILE A 201 11.09 -2.57 -8.57
N LEU A 202 10.21 -2.07 -9.44
CA LEU A 202 10.45 -1.91 -10.87
C LEU A 202 10.24 -0.46 -11.30
N GLY A 203 10.79 -0.11 -12.46
CA GLY A 203 10.61 1.18 -13.09
C GLY A 203 11.93 1.87 -13.41
N ARG A 204 11.89 2.81 -14.37
CA ARG A 204 13.11 3.36 -14.96
C ARG A 204 13.83 4.32 -14.00
N VAL A 205 14.74 3.73 -13.24
CA VAL A 205 15.87 4.32 -12.49
C VAL A 205 15.54 5.13 -11.21
N GLY A 206 16.17 4.74 -10.10
CA GLY A 206 16.61 5.61 -8.99
C GLY A 206 15.58 6.45 -8.20
N GLN A 207 14.28 6.41 -8.51
CA GLN A 207 13.27 7.26 -7.83
C GLN A 207 12.92 6.80 -6.41
N PHE A 208 13.53 5.73 -5.88
CA PHE A 208 13.13 5.14 -4.61
C PHE A 208 14.19 5.30 -3.52
N ARG A 209 13.83 5.96 -2.42
CA ARG A 209 14.57 5.83 -1.16
C ARG A 209 14.04 4.61 -0.41
N LEU A 210 14.92 3.65 -0.16
CA LEU A 210 14.58 2.36 0.45
C LEU A 210 15.42 2.13 1.70
N HIS A 211 14.76 1.98 2.85
CA HIS A 211 15.33 1.34 4.04
C HIS A 211 14.30 0.30 4.50
N THR A 212 14.66 -0.97 4.52
CA THR A 212 13.75 -2.06 4.93
C THR A 212 13.62 -2.12 6.45
N VAL A 213 12.44 -2.56 6.93
CA VAL A 213 12.25 -2.88 8.35
C VAL A 213 12.36 -4.39 8.52
N SER A 214 13.33 -4.86 9.30
CA SER A 214 13.31 -6.22 9.81
C SER A 214 12.11 -6.39 10.74
N GLN A 215 11.30 -7.44 10.56
CA GLN A 215 9.97 -7.58 11.16
C GLN A 215 9.94 -7.19 12.66
N ARG A 216 9.25 -6.09 12.98
CA ARG A 216 8.64 -5.94 14.30
C ARG A 216 7.37 -6.77 14.29
N ARG A 217 7.43 -7.94 14.94
CA ARG A 217 6.33 -8.91 15.08
C ARG A 217 4.98 -8.21 15.29
N ASP A 218 3.98 -8.63 14.54
CA ASP A 218 2.62 -8.10 14.61
C ASP A 218 2.06 -8.17 16.04
N ARG A 219 2.14 -7.06 16.77
CA ARG A 219 1.26 -6.83 17.91
C ARG A 219 -0.05 -6.25 17.39
N HIS A 220 -0.80 -7.09 16.66
CA HIS A 220 -2.25 -6.96 16.70
C HIS A 220 -2.67 -7.06 18.17
N ARG A 221 -2.95 -5.91 18.78
CA ARG A 221 -3.70 -5.88 20.02
C ARG A 221 -5.09 -6.41 19.72
N CYS A 222 -5.32 -7.68 20.04
CA CYS A 222 -6.66 -8.09 20.43
C CYS A 222 -7.14 -7.09 21.48
N ARG A 223 -8.29 -6.47 21.21
CA ARG A 223 -9.03 -5.75 22.24
C ARG A 223 -9.63 -6.79 23.17
N ASP A 224 -8.90 -7.13 24.22
CA ASP A 224 -9.51 -7.81 25.36
C ASP A 224 -10.50 -6.82 25.99
N ASN A 225 -11.77 -7.06 25.70
CA ASN A 225 -12.90 -6.27 26.18
C ASN A 225 -13.62 -7.07 27.27
N TYR A 226 -14.16 -6.37 28.27
CA TYR A 226 -14.96 -6.88 29.38
C TYR A 226 -14.23 -7.66 30.49
N GLY A 227 -13.93 -6.93 31.55
CA GLY A 227 -13.39 -7.47 32.80
C GLY A 227 -14.41 -8.16 33.71
N SER A 228 -13.84 -8.77 34.75
CA SER A 228 -14.51 -9.17 35.97
C SER A 228 -13.71 -8.65 37.18
N ARG A 229 -14.42 -8.20 38.21
CA ARG A 229 -13.84 -7.55 39.41
C ARG A 229 -13.33 -8.58 40.42
N ASN A 230 -12.47 -8.11 41.32
CA ASN A 230 -12.21 -8.67 42.65
C ASN A 230 -11.85 -10.17 42.75
N GLN A 231 -10.58 -10.46 43.06
CA GLN A 231 -10.25 -11.20 44.28
C GLN A 231 -9.08 -10.53 45.02
N ARG A 232 -9.06 -10.69 46.35
CA ARG A 232 -8.23 -9.91 47.28
C ARG A 232 -6.92 -10.64 47.61
N LEU A 233 -5.83 -9.91 47.72
CA LEU A 233 -4.63 -10.37 48.42
C LEU A 233 -4.80 -10.11 49.93
N PRO A 234 -4.62 -11.11 50.81
CA PRO A 234 -4.43 -10.87 52.24
C PRO A 234 -2.96 -10.55 52.50
N GLY A 235 -2.66 -9.34 52.98
CA GLY A 235 -1.30 -9.00 53.40
C GLY A 235 -0.98 -9.56 54.79
N ARG A 236 0.32 -9.66 55.10
CA ARG A 236 0.78 -9.55 56.49
C ARG A 236 2.10 -8.78 56.57
N LEU A 237 2.01 -7.62 57.17
CA LEU A 237 3.09 -6.75 57.61
C LEU A 237 3.89 -7.44 58.74
N LEU A 238 5.23 -7.42 58.72
CA LEU A 238 6.09 -7.27 59.91
C LEU A 238 7.56 -7.02 59.48
N ASP A 239 8.09 -5.90 59.95
CA ASP A 239 9.48 -5.40 59.98
C ASP A 239 9.57 -4.53 61.26
N PRO A 240 10.73 -4.06 61.77
CA PRO A 240 12.13 -4.43 61.48
C PRO A 240 13.05 -4.59 62.74
N VAL A 241 14.10 -5.43 62.65
CA VAL A 241 15.34 -5.39 63.46
C VAL A 241 16.47 -6.09 62.65
N GLY A 242 17.75 -5.69 62.59
CA GLY A 242 18.49 -4.54 63.14
C GLY A 242 19.97 -4.54 62.68
N HIS A 243 20.86 -3.83 63.37
CA HIS A 243 22.31 -3.74 63.08
C HIS A 243 23.14 -4.96 63.56
N ALA A 244 24.12 -5.39 62.75
CA ALA A 244 25.56 -5.24 63.07
C ALA A 244 26.45 -5.61 61.88
N ALA A 245 27.50 -4.82 61.62
CA ALA A 245 28.57 -5.15 60.69
C ALA A 245 29.84 -5.54 61.44
N ARG A 246 30.61 -6.51 60.94
CA ARG A 246 32.07 -6.64 61.11
C ARG A 246 32.62 -7.51 59.96
N ARG A 247 33.83 -7.15 59.49
CA ARG A 247 34.60 -7.90 58.49
C ARG A 247 35.65 -8.81 59.21
N PRO A 248 36.74 -9.30 58.58
CA PRO A 248 36.86 -10.73 58.28
C PRO A 248 38.12 -11.37 58.89
N GLU A 249 38.22 -12.70 58.77
CA GLU A 249 39.47 -13.43 58.49
C GLU A 249 39.17 -14.52 57.46
#